data_AF-A0AAY5E9A4-F1
#
_entry.id   AF-A0AAY5E9A4-F1
#
_cell.length_a   1.000
_cell.length_b   1.000
_cell.length_c   1.000
_cell.angle_alpha   90.00
_cell.angle_beta   90.00
_cell.angle_gamma   90.00
#
_symmetry.space_group_name_H-M   'P 1'
#
loop_
_entity.id
_entity.type
_entity.pdbx_description
1 polymer ?
#
loop_
_entity_poly.entity_id
_entity_poly.type
_entity_poly.pdbx_seq_one_letter_code
_entity_poly.pdbx_strand_id
1 'polypeptide(L)'
;YNTTNFSPTFKQNFSASKVTGFSNLPLHIQDFLFYRHCRYFPMLLNVPNKRGGPQNSAHVFLLLLIKSSPANYERREVLRKTWAAERMQNGKQIRTVFLSGTSGDDILLWDFTDSFYNLTLKQVLFMEWLERWCPNAHFLLNRDDDIFTNTDNMVEYLKGQGDGDGNKHLFVGSLAFYLGPIRKRVQVPESDRYPPYCGGCGFLLSRFTARTIHNMSQSITLMPIVDVYIDMCLEKAGLKPESHIGVRTTALYIPSQKVDSFDPCYYREILLVHRFLPYQIFSYKDFKFLTQVTHFTVQTRTYSVDRW
;
A
#
# COMPACT_ATOMS: atom_id res chain seq x y z
N TYR A 1 24.11 -24.32 0.44
CA TYR A 1 24.01 -23.05 1.19
C TYR A 1 23.75 -23.40 2.64
N ASN A 2 24.76 -23.27 3.51
CA ASN A 2 24.60 -23.49 4.95
C ASN A 2 23.70 -22.39 5.52
N THR A 3 22.46 -22.74 5.86
CA THR A 3 21.56 -21.89 6.64
C THR A 3 21.87 -22.11 8.12
N THR A 4 22.90 -21.44 8.63
CA THR A 4 22.95 -21.14 10.05
C THR A 4 21.83 -20.14 10.33
N ASN A 5 20.72 -20.63 10.89
CA ASN A 5 19.64 -19.81 11.43
C ASN A 5 20.16 -19.05 12.67
N PHE A 6 20.94 -18.00 12.44
CA PHE A 6 21.14 -16.96 13.44
C PHE A 6 19.86 -16.12 13.46
N SER A 7 18.92 -16.50 14.31
CA SER A 7 17.88 -15.57 14.72
C SER A 7 18.59 -14.50 15.58
N PRO A 8 18.62 -13.22 15.16
CA PRO A 8 19.32 -12.19 15.91
C PRO A 8 18.71 -12.08 17.30
N THR A 9 19.53 -12.24 18.34
CA THR A 9 19.11 -12.01 19.73
C THR A 9 18.97 -10.51 19.94
N PHE A 10 17.76 -10.00 19.69
CA PHE A 10 17.43 -8.61 19.98
C PHE A 10 17.49 -8.36 21.49
N LYS A 11 18.33 -7.41 21.89
CA LYS A 11 18.42 -6.99 23.29
C LYS A 11 17.50 -5.80 23.52
N GLN A 12 16.80 -5.80 24.65
CA GLN A 12 16.00 -4.64 25.04
C GLN A 12 16.89 -3.40 25.17
N ASN A 13 16.44 -2.29 24.59
CA ASN A 13 17.07 -1.00 24.85
C ASN A 13 16.48 -0.39 26.12
N PHE A 14 17.11 -0.64 27.27
CA PHE A 14 16.66 -0.11 28.57
C PHE A 14 16.63 1.41 28.65
N SER A 15 17.28 2.17 27.75
CA SER A 15 17.10 3.63 27.72
C SER A 15 15.67 4.04 27.38
N ALA A 16 14.89 3.15 26.75
CA ALA A 16 13.48 3.39 26.43
C ALA A 16 12.59 3.55 27.69
N SER A 17 12.98 2.96 28.83
CA SER A 17 12.22 3.11 30.08
C SER A 17 12.30 4.52 30.68
N LYS A 18 13.23 5.36 30.19
CA LYS A 18 13.36 6.77 30.60
C LYS A 18 12.27 7.67 30.00
N VAL A 19 11.46 7.16 29.08
CA VAL A 19 10.34 7.94 28.53
C VAL A 19 9.34 8.25 29.64
N THR A 20 8.91 9.50 29.74
CA THR A 20 7.97 9.95 30.77
C THR A 20 6.69 9.10 30.76
N GLY A 21 6.35 8.53 31.92
CA GLY A 21 5.16 7.69 32.08
C GLY A 21 5.28 6.28 31.50
N PHE A 22 6.49 5.79 31.17
CA PHE A 22 6.72 4.48 30.56
C PHE A 22 5.99 3.32 31.27
N SER A 23 6.07 3.26 32.60
CA SER A 23 5.45 2.20 33.41
C SER A 23 3.92 2.14 33.30
N ASN A 24 3.29 3.26 32.89
CA ASN A 24 1.84 3.37 32.75
C ASN A 24 1.37 3.05 31.33
N LEU A 25 2.30 2.80 30.40
CA LEU A 25 1.97 2.44 29.02
C LEU A 25 1.48 0.99 28.95
N PRO A 26 0.57 0.66 28.02
CA PRO A 26 0.25 -0.73 27.71
C PRO A 26 1.50 -1.54 27.34
N LEU A 27 1.55 -2.82 27.70
CA LEU A 27 2.71 -3.69 27.47
C LEU A 27 3.18 -3.69 26.00
N HIS A 28 2.24 -3.73 25.05
CA HIS A 28 2.57 -3.71 23.62
C HIS A 28 3.26 -2.40 23.17
N ILE A 29 3.01 -1.28 23.85
CA ILE A 29 3.72 -0.01 23.59
C ILE A 29 5.11 -0.07 24.22
N GLN A 30 5.23 -0.61 25.43
CA GLN A 30 6.53 -0.79 26.09
C GLN A 30 7.46 -1.68 25.24
N ASP A 31 6.93 -2.80 24.74
CA ASP A 31 7.64 -3.71 23.84
C ASP A 31 8.10 -2.99 22.58
N PHE A 32 7.20 -2.24 21.92
CA PHE A 32 7.57 -1.43 20.76
C PHE A 32 8.75 -0.49 21.08
N LEU A 33 8.71 0.22 22.21
CA LEU A 33 9.76 1.16 22.59
C LEU A 33 11.09 0.46 22.91
N PHE A 34 11.06 -0.70 23.55
CA PHE A 34 12.26 -1.48 23.83
C PHE A 34 12.95 -1.96 22.56
N TYR A 35 12.18 -2.34 21.54
CA TYR A 35 12.70 -3.00 20.33
C TYR A 35 12.63 -2.16 19.05
N ARG A 36 12.16 -0.90 19.07
CA ARG A 36 12.08 -0.03 17.86
C ARG A 36 13.41 0.24 17.14
N HIS A 37 14.52 -0.12 17.77
CA HIS A 37 15.86 -0.04 17.17
C HIS A 37 16.22 -1.29 16.34
N CYS A 38 15.50 -2.39 16.55
CA CYS A 38 15.65 -3.66 15.84
C CYS A 38 15.00 -3.54 14.46
N ARG A 39 15.80 -3.66 13.39
CA ARG A 39 15.34 -3.51 12.00
C ARG A 39 15.64 -4.70 11.11
N TYR A 40 16.57 -5.55 11.53
CA TYR A 40 17.03 -6.67 10.73
C TYR A 40 16.33 -7.95 11.15
N PHE A 41 15.36 -8.39 10.35
CA PHE A 41 14.65 -9.64 10.55
C PHE A 41 14.95 -10.58 9.38
N PRO A 42 15.23 -11.87 9.62
CA PRO A 42 15.40 -12.83 8.54
C PRO A 42 14.17 -12.88 7.64
N MET A 43 14.39 -12.81 6.32
CA MET A 43 13.36 -13.09 5.33
C MET A 43 13.22 -14.61 5.23
N LEU A 44 12.04 -15.12 5.62
CA LEU A 44 11.72 -16.54 5.63
C LEU A 44 11.30 -17.04 4.25
N LEU A 45 10.59 -16.21 3.49
CA LEU A 45 10.15 -16.52 2.13
C LEU A 45 10.33 -15.29 1.23
N ASN A 46 10.90 -15.54 0.05
CA ASN A 46 11.10 -14.54 -1.00
C ASN A 46 10.30 -14.94 -2.23
N VAL A 47 9.86 -13.96 -3.02
CA VAL A 47 9.17 -14.18 -4.30
C VAL A 47 10.04 -13.74 -5.49
N PRO A 48 11.09 -14.50 -5.84
CA PRO A 48 12.03 -14.11 -6.90
C PRO A 48 11.40 -13.86 -8.26
N ASN A 49 10.34 -14.60 -8.56
CA ASN A 49 9.70 -14.57 -9.87
C ASN A 49 8.88 -13.28 -10.08
N LYS A 50 8.56 -12.55 -9.00
CA LYS A 50 7.85 -11.26 -9.06
C LYS A 50 8.75 -10.10 -9.48
N ARG A 51 10.08 -10.28 -9.45
CA ARG A 51 11.08 -9.29 -9.89
C ARG A 51 11.10 -9.08 -11.40
N GLY A 52 10.50 -10.00 -12.15
CA GLY A 52 10.81 -10.21 -13.57
C GLY A 52 12.24 -10.71 -13.82
N GLY A 53 13.22 -10.45 -12.93
CA GLY A 53 14.66 -10.61 -13.15
C GLY A 53 15.37 -9.25 -12.98
N PRO A 54 16.70 -9.20 -12.76
CA PRO A 54 17.41 -7.93 -12.47
C PRO A 54 17.22 -6.86 -13.56
N GLN A 55 17.14 -7.28 -14.83
CA GLN A 55 16.87 -6.43 -16.00
C GLN A 55 15.37 -6.22 -16.28
N ASN A 56 14.50 -7.07 -15.73
CA ASN A 56 13.07 -7.12 -16.06
C ASN A 56 12.18 -6.34 -15.07
N SER A 57 12.73 -5.85 -13.96
CA SER A 57 12.01 -4.90 -13.10
C SER A 57 11.66 -3.59 -13.84
N ALA A 58 12.45 -3.22 -14.87
CA ALA A 58 12.16 -2.08 -15.75
C ALA A 58 10.88 -2.27 -16.58
N HIS A 59 10.40 -3.51 -16.73
CA HIS A 59 9.12 -3.76 -17.39
C HIS A 59 7.93 -3.62 -16.43
N VAL A 60 8.16 -3.51 -15.12
CA VAL A 60 7.09 -3.32 -14.12
C VAL A 60 6.73 -1.84 -14.04
N PHE A 61 5.60 -1.47 -14.62
CA PHE A 61 5.12 -0.10 -14.54
C PHE A 61 4.51 0.22 -13.17
N LEU A 62 3.65 -0.67 -12.67
CA LEU A 62 2.99 -0.50 -11.37
C LEU A 62 3.12 -1.77 -10.54
N LEU A 63 3.80 -1.66 -9.39
CA LEU A 63 3.89 -2.71 -8.39
C LEU A 63 2.87 -2.47 -7.28
N LEU A 64 1.92 -3.39 -7.13
CA LEU A 64 0.93 -3.37 -6.05
C LEU A 64 1.54 -4.03 -4.81
N LEU A 65 1.77 -3.22 -3.80
CA LEU A 65 2.17 -3.63 -2.47
C LEU A 65 0.96 -3.72 -1.55
N ILE A 66 0.63 -4.94 -1.13
CA ILE A 66 -0.56 -5.20 -0.32
C ILE A 66 -0.13 -5.78 1.03
N LYS A 67 -0.28 -4.99 2.10
CA LYS A 67 -0.12 -5.43 3.47
C LYS A 67 -1.32 -6.30 3.85
N SER A 68 -1.05 -7.53 4.26
CA SER A 68 -2.08 -8.50 4.67
C SER A 68 -1.62 -9.23 5.94
N SER A 69 -2.59 -9.76 6.69
CA SER A 69 -2.32 -10.70 7.79
C SER A 69 -2.28 -12.13 7.25
N PRO A 70 -1.49 -13.05 7.83
CA PRO A 70 -1.43 -14.41 7.32
C PRO A 70 -2.81 -15.08 7.25
N ALA A 71 -3.68 -14.80 8.24
CA ALA A 71 -5.05 -15.29 8.34
C ALA A 71 -5.98 -14.79 7.20
N ASN A 72 -5.64 -13.71 6.50
CA ASN A 72 -6.47 -13.11 5.45
C ASN A 72 -6.29 -13.79 4.07
N TYR A 73 -6.16 -15.12 4.04
CA TYR A 73 -5.97 -15.88 2.80
C TYR A 73 -7.09 -15.61 1.79
N GLU A 74 -8.36 -15.73 2.21
CA GLU A 74 -9.52 -15.50 1.36
C GLU A 74 -9.53 -14.09 0.77
N ARG A 75 -9.15 -13.08 1.57
CA ARG A 75 -9.04 -11.70 1.08
C ARG A 75 -8.03 -11.63 -0.06
N ARG A 76 -6.83 -12.15 0.16
CA ARG A 76 -5.78 -12.15 -0.88
C ARG A 76 -6.25 -12.85 -2.15
N GLU A 77 -6.97 -13.97 -2.04
CA GLU A 77 -7.54 -14.68 -3.18
C GLU A 77 -8.55 -13.85 -3.97
N VAL A 78 -9.45 -13.14 -3.28
CA VAL A 78 -10.36 -12.19 -3.93
C VAL A 78 -9.58 -11.09 -4.62
N LEU A 79 -8.55 -10.53 -3.98
CA LEU A 79 -7.73 -9.47 -4.58
C LEU A 79 -7.02 -9.95 -5.86
N ARG A 80 -6.42 -11.14 -5.84
CA ARG A 80 -5.77 -11.77 -7.02
C ARG A 80 -6.74 -11.95 -8.18
N LYS A 81 -8.01 -12.25 -7.89
CA LYS A 81 -9.06 -12.44 -8.90
C LYS A 81 -9.68 -11.13 -9.37
N THR A 82 -9.42 -10.00 -8.72
CA THR A 82 -10.08 -8.71 -8.95
C THR A 82 -9.06 -7.64 -9.31
N TRP A 83 -9.01 -6.51 -8.59
CA TRP A 83 -8.19 -5.35 -8.97
C TRP A 83 -6.68 -5.58 -8.83
N ALA A 84 -6.26 -6.58 -8.05
CA ALA A 84 -4.85 -6.95 -7.86
C ALA A 84 -4.38 -8.07 -8.80
N ALA A 85 -5.18 -8.43 -9.80
CA ALA A 85 -4.76 -9.36 -10.85
C ALA A 85 -3.55 -8.80 -11.62
N GLU A 86 -2.49 -9.60 -11.75
CA GLU A 86 -1.35 -9.27 -12.62
C GLU A 86 -1.79 -9.29 -14.07
N ARG A 87 -1.56 -8.19 -14.78
CA ARG A 87 -1.99 -8.04 -16.18
C ARG A 87 -1.24 -6.90 -16.87
N MET A 88 -1.39 -6.85 -18.19
CA MET A 88 -1.07 -5.66 -18.97
C MET A 88 -2.30 -4.76 -19.02
N GLN A 89 -2.13 -3.50 -18.65
CA GLN A 89 -3.16 -2.46 -18.74
C GLN A 89 -2.62 -1.34 -19.63
N ASN A 90 -3.22 -1.13 -20.81
CA ASN A 90 -2.79 -0.11 -21.77
C ASN A 90 -1.27 -0.11 -22.05
N GLY A 91 -0.71 -1.31 -22.28
CA GLY A 91 0.71 -1.50 -22.54
C GLY A 91 1.62 -1.39 -21.30
N LYS A 92 1.05 -1.24 -20.11
CA LYS A 92 1.80 -1.12 -18.84
C LYS A 92 1.60 -2.36 -17.97
N GLN A 93 2.69 -2.98 -17.54
CA GLN A 93 2.63 -4.19 -16.71
C GLN A 93 2.30 -3.83 -15.26
N ILE A 94 1.27 -4.50 -14.72
CA ILE A 94 0.93 -4.50 -13.31
C ILE A 94 1.41 -5.82 -12.69
N ARG A 95 2.07 -5.74 -11.53
CA ARG A 95 2.52 -6.89 -10.71
C ARG A 95 2.01 -6.73 -9.29
N THR A 96 1.85 -7.83 -8.58
CA THR A 96 1.31 -7.82 -7.21
C THR A 96 2.21 -8.59 -6.27
N VAL A 97 2.47 -7.99 -5.11
CA VAL A 97 3.20 -8.60 -4.00
C VAL A 97 2.41 -8.39 -2.71
N PHE A 98 2.11 -9.50 -2.04
CA PHE A 98 1.54 -9.48 -0.70
C PHE A 98 2.68 -9.48 0.33
N LEU A 99 2.46 -8.80 1.45
CA LEU A 99 3.34 -8.78 2.62
C LEU A 99 2.62 -9.36 3.83
N SER A 100 3.24 -10.31 4.53
CA SER A 100 2.70 -10.92 5.74
C SER A 100 3.83 -11.28 6.70
N GLY A 101 3.52 -11.35 8.01
CA GLY A 101 4.31 -12.15 8.96
C GLY A 101 4.01 -13.65 8.80
N THR A 102 4.60 -14.49 9.67
CA THR A 102 4.69 -15.97 9.55
C THR A 102 3.44 -16.67 8.97
N SER A 103 3.63 -17.49 7.92
CA SER A 103 2.70 -18.35 7.13
C SER A 103 2.25 -17.85 5.73
N GLY A 104 2.46 -18.71 4.70
CA GLY A 104 2.00 -18.54 3.31
C GLY A 104 3.10 -18.71 2.26
N ASP A 105 2.82 -19.41 1.15
CA ASP A 105 3.81 -19.84 0.14
C ASP A 105 4.01 -18.85 -1.04
N ASP A 106 3.29 -17.73 -1.07
CA ASP A 106 3.33 -16.76 -2.17
C ASP A 106 3.47 -15.30 -1.70
N ILE A 107 4.02 -15.13 -0.50
CA ILE A 107 4.03 -13.89 0.26
C ILE A 107 5.48 -13.55 0.63
N LEU A 108 5.83 -12.26 0.65
CA LEU A 108 7.07 -11.87 1.30
C LEU A 108 6.91 -12.03 2.80
N LEU A 109 7.74 -12.90 3.37
CA LEU A 109 7.64 -13.35 4.74
C LEU A 109 8.90 -12.98 5.51
N TRP A 110 8.73 -12.32 6.64
CA TRP A 110 9.81 -12.06 7.59
C TRP A 110 9.48 -12.62 8.96
N ASP A 111 10.52 -12.95 9.70
CA ASP A 111 10.43 -13.55 11.03
C ASP A 111 10.14 -12.50 12.12
N PHE A 112 8.99 -11.80 12.03
CA PHE A 112 8.54 -10.88 13.07
C PHE A 112 7.04 -11.06 13.35
N THR A 113 6.62 -10.71 14.56
CA THR A 113 5.21 -10.72 14.95
C THR A 113 4.44 -9.65 14.20
N ASP A 114 3.51 -10.07 13.35
CA ASP A 114 2.64 -9.17 12.60
C ASP A 114 1.64 -8.48 13.53
N SER A 115 1.79 -7.17 13.72
CA SER A 115 0.93 -6.37 14.59
C SER A 115 0.81 -4.95 14.06
N PHE A 116 -0.22 -4.22 14.50
CA PHE A 116 -0.42 -2.81 14.16
C PHE A 116 0.84 -1.96 14.41
N TYR A 117 1.52 -2.17 15.54
CA TYR A 117 2.71 -1.42 15.94
C TYR A 117 3.96 -1.77 15.12
N ASN A 118 3.96 -2.95 14.48
CA ASN A 118 5.05 -3.41 13.61
C ASN A 118 4.79 -3.12 12.13
N LEU A 119 3.71 -2.40 11.77
CA LEU A 119 3.44 -2.03 10.38
C LEU A 119 4.56 -1.17 9.79
N THR A 120 5.18 -0.29 10.58
CA THR A 120 6.32 0.51 10.14
C THR A 120 7.56 -0.35 9.89
N LEU A 121 7.82 -1.34 10.74
CA LEU A 121 8.89 -2.31 10.52
C LEU A 121 8.64 -3.11 9.23
N LYS A 122 7.42 -3.62 9.04
CA LYS A 122 6.98 -4.30 7.81
C LYS A 122 7.24 -3.43 6.58
N GLN A 123 6.95 -2.13 6.69
CA GLN A 123 7.16 -1.17 5.62
C GLN A 123 8.64 -0.96 5.29
N VAL A 124 9.50 -0.81 6.30
CA VAL A 124 10.94 -0.62 6.12
C VAL A 124 11.58 -1.87 5.49
N LEU A 125 11.24 -3.05 5.99
CA LEU A 125 11.70 -4.34 5.43
C LEU A 125 11.30 -4.49 3.97
N PHE A 126 10.09 -4.07 3.61
CA PHE A 126 9.68 -4.07 2.21
C PHE A 126 10.46 -3.07 1.35
N MET A 127 10.72 -1.85 1.84
CA MET A 127 11.52 -0.87 1.09
C MET A 127 12.94 -1.39 0.83
N GLU A 128 13.54 -2.11 1.78
CA GLU A 128 14.81 -2.80 1.57
C GLU A 128 14.69 -3.91 0.50
N TRP A 129 13.62 -4.70 0.54
CA TRP A 129 13.35 -5.71 -0.47
C TRP A 129 13.21 -5.08 -1.87
N LEU A 130 12.48 -3.97 -1.97
CA LEU A 130 12.28 -3.25 -3.23
C LEU A 130 13.60 -2.82 -3.85
N GLU A 131 14.46 -2.17 -3.07
CA GLU A 131 15.79 -1.73 -3.54
C GLU A 131 16.68 -2.91 -3.96
N ARG A 132 16.60 -4.05 -3.25
CA ARG A 132 17.42 -5.22 -3.58
C ARG A 132 16.90 -5.99 -4.79
N TRP A 133 15.58 -6.03 -4.99
CA TRP A 133 14.96 -7.06 -5.82
C TRP A 133 14.04 -6.53 -6.93
N CYS A 134 13.46 -5.35 -6.78
CA CYS A 134 12.68 -4.72 -7.83
C CYS A 134 12.99 -3.21 -7.95
N PRO A 135 14.28 -2.83 -8.08
CA PRO A 135 14.72 -1.44 -8.00
C PRO A 135 14.29 -0.59 -9.19
N ASN A 136 13.78 -1.20 -10.27
CA ASN A 136 13.39 -0.47 -11.49
C ASN A 136 11.88 -0.43 -11.76
N ALA A 137 11.03 -0.88 -10.83
CA ALA A 137 9.59 -0.66 -10.97
C ALA A 137 9.28 0.84 -10.98
N HIS A 138 8.54 1.35 -11.97
CA HIS A 138 8.36 2.80 -12.15
C HIS A 138 7.56 3.42 -10.99
N PHE A 139 6.44 2.79 -10.65
CA PHE A 139 5.53 3.24 -9.62
C PHE A 139 5.10 2.11 -8.71
N LEU A 140 4.69 2.49 -7.51
CA LEU A 140 4.21 1.60 -6.49
C LEU A 140 2.87 2.08 -5.97
N LEU A 141 2.01 1.13 -5.63
CA LEU A 141 0.83 1.37 -4.81
C LEU A 141 1.04 0.65 -3.48
N ASN A 142 0.99 1.38 -2.37
CA ASN A 142 1.12 0.81 -1.04
C ASN A 142 -0.20 0.93 -0.27
N ARG A 143 -0.75 -0.20 0.20
CA ARG A 143 -2.06 -0.23 0.86
C ARG A 143 -2.30 -1.50 1.66
N ASP A 144 -3.41 -1.52 2.39
CA ASP A 144 -3.94 -2.68 3.10
C ASP A 144 -4.87 -3.53 2.21
N ASP A 145 -5.23 -4.73 2.69
CA ASP A 145 -6.00 -5.73 1.96
C ASP A 145 -7.53 -5.53 1.94
N ASP A 146 -8.03 -4.46 2.56
CA ASP A 146 -9.46 -4.15 2.72
C ASP A 146 -9.88 -2.82 2.10
N ILE A 147 -9.08 -2.34 1.16
CA ILE A 147 -9.32 -1.11 0.43
C ILE A 147 -9.76 -1.49 -0.99
N PHE A 148 -10.69 -0.75 -1.59
CA PHE A 148 -11.00 -0.85 -3.02
C PHE A 148 -10.00 -0.08 -3.88
N THR A 149 -9.58 -0.66 -5.03
CA THR A 149 -8.67 0.00 -5.99
C THR A 149 -9.23 -0.04 -7.40
N ASN A 150 -9.14 1.08 -8.11
CA ASN A 150 -9.24 1.08 -9.57
C ASN A 150 -7.84 1.17 -10.20
N THR A 151 -7.22 0.02 -10.45
CA THR A 151 -5.86 -0.04 -11.01
C THR A 151 -5.78 0.45 -12.46
N ASP A 152 -6.90 0.50 -13.19
CA ASP A 152 -6.95 1.05 -14.56
C ASP A 152 -6.76 2.56 -14.53
N ASN A 153 -7.52 3.25 -13.68
CA ASN A 153 -7.40 4.69 -13.49
C ASN A 153 -6.03 5.09 -12.95
N MET A 154 -5.44 4.25 -12.09
CA MET A 154 -4.08 4.49 -11.60
C MET A 154 -3.06 4.45 -12.73
N VAL A 155 -3.17 3.49 -13.64
CA VAL A 155 -2.27 3.43 -14.79
C VAL A 155 -2.42 4.68 -15.66
N GLU A 156 -3.65 5.14 -15.93
CA GLU A 156 -3.86 6.36 -16.70
C GLU A 156 -3.36 7.62 -15.98
N TYR A 157 -3.62 7.74 -14.68
CA TYR A 157 -3.10 8.83 -13.85
C TYR A 157 -1.56 8.89 -13.90
N LEU A 158 -0.90 7.75 -13.66
CA LEU A 158 0.56 7.65 -13.57
C LEU A 158 1.27 7.84 -14.92
N LYS A 159 0.61 7.49 -16.04
CA LYS A 159 1.13 7.79 -17.38
C LYS A 159 1.25 9.29 -17.64
N GLY A 160 0.38 10.10 -17.02
CA GLY A 160 0.44 11.55 -17.11
C GLY A 160 1.46 12.22 -16.18
N GLN A 161 2.18 11.46 -15.36
CA GLN A 161 3.09 12.01 -14.35
C GLN A 161 4.51 12.12 -14.89
N GLY A 162 4.96 13.34 -15.17
CA GLY A 162 6.29 13.61 -15.71
C GLY A 162 6.54 12.83 -17.00
N ASP A 163 7.64 12.08 -17.06
CA ASP A 163 8.01 11.26 -18.21
C ASP A 163 7.45 9.82 -18.12
N GLY A 164 6.65 9.52 -17.09
CA GLY A 164 6.06 8.18 -16.88
C GLY A 164 7.06 7.08 -16.50
N ASP A 165 8.27 7.45 -16.10
CA ASP A 165 9.40 6.56 -15.82
C ASP A 165 9.69 6.38 -14.30
N GLY A 166 8.98 7.12 -13.45
CA GLY A 166 9.14 7.07 -12.00
C GLY A 166 10.42 7.73 -11.46
N ASN A 167 11.15 8.50 -12.27
CA ASN A 167 12.43 9.12 -11.87
C ASN A 167 12.27 10.47 -11.15
N LYS A 168 11.07 11.05 -11.17
CA LYS A 168 10.73 12.27 -10.45
C LYS A 168 9.96 11.96 -9.19
N HIS A 169 9.99 12.88 -8.23
CA HIS A 169 9.22 12.74 -7.00
C HIS A 169 7.72 12.64 -7.32
N LEU A 170 7.08 11.66 -6.69
CA LEU A 170 5.64 11.48 -6.65
C LEU A 170 5.32 10.74 -5.36
N PHE A 171 4.47 11.34 -4.53
CA PHE A 171 3.89 10.70 -3.35
C PHE A 171 2.47 11.22 -3.16
N VAL A 172 1.49 10.38 -3.48
CA VAL A 172 0.10 10.82 -3.68
C VAL A 172 -0.85 9.97 -2.86
N GLY A 173 -1.69 10.60 -2.05
CA GLY A 173 -2.68 9.93 -1.22
C GLY A 173 -3.83 10.85 -0.81
N SER A 174 -4.46 10.53 0.33
CA SER A 174 -5.41 11.43 0.99
C SER A 174 -4.67 12.20 2.08
N LEU A 175 -4.39 13.47 1.81
CA LEU A 175 -3.55 14.27 2.70
C LEU A 175 -4.34 14.68 3.95
N ALA A 176 -3.85 14.23 5.10
CA ALA A 176 -4.32 14.66 6.40
C ALA A 176 -3.49 15.86 6.88
N PHE A 177 -4.16 17.00 7.08
CA PHE A 177 -3.57 18.18 7.68
C PHE A 177 -3.97 18.29 9.16
N TYR A 178 -3.07 18.86 9.97
CA TYR A 178 -3.33 19.28 11.35
C TYR A 178 -3.81 18.18 12.32
N LEU A 179 -3.64 16.90 11.96
CA LEU A 179 -3.87 15.81 12.89
C LEU A 179 -2.67 15.71 13.83
N GLY A 180 -2.86 16.22 15.05
CA GLY A 180 -1.96 15.93 16.15
C GLY A 180 -2.00 14.45 16.53
N PRO A 181 -0.97 13.97 17.22
CA PRO A 181 -0.99 12.65 17.83
C PRO A 181 -2.22 12.38 18.68
N ILE A 182 -2.82 11.21 18.49
CA ILE A 182 -3.80 10.69 19.44
C ILE A 182 -3.03 10.13 20.65
N ARG A 183 -2.80 10.98 21.66
CA ARG A 183 -2.02 10.70 22.89
C ARG A 183 -2.47 9.45 23.67
N LYS A 184 -3.67 8.92 23.42
CA LYS A 184 -4.18 7.67 24.04
C LYS A 184 -3.71 6.37 23.36
N ARG A 185 -3.23 6.42 22.12
CA ARG A 185 -2.90 5.21 21.33
C ARG A 185 -1.45 5.16 20.86
N VAL A 186 -0.74 6.29 20.84
CA VAL A 186 0.62 6.40 20.32
C VAL A 186 1.43 7.40 21.15
N GLN A 187 2.63 7.01 21.57
CA GLN A 187 3.61 7.98 22.06
C GLN A 187 4.25 8.73 20.89
N VAL A 188 4.28 10.05 21.07
CA VAL A 188 4.50 11.07 20.05
C VAL A 188 5.99 11.47 20.05
N PRO A 189 6.57 11.88 18.90
CA PRO A 189 7.77 12.73 18.92
C PRO A 189 7.60 13.94 19.87
N GLU A 190 8.71 14.58 20.25
CA GLU A 190 8.72 15.77 21.13
C GLU A 190 7.86 16.95 20.61
N SER A 191 7.52 16.93 19.32
CA SER A 191 6.61 17.89 18.68
C SER A 191 5.14 17.55 18.93
N ASP A 192 4.35 18.56 19.29
CA ASP A 192 2.89 18.46 19.44
C ASP A 192 2.14 18.25 18.11
N ARG A 193 2.83 18.20 16.97
CA ARG A 193 2.22 18.05 15.63
C ARG A 193 3.01 17.06 14.77
N TYR A 194 2.26 16.22 14.06
CA TYR A 194 2.80 15.44 12.95
C TYR A 194 2.98 16.34 11.72
N PRO A 195 3.96 16.04 10.84
CA PRO A 195 4.01 16.65 9.52
C PRO A 195 2.73 16.30 8.74
N PRO A 196 2.35 17.08 7.72
CA PRO A 196 1.29 16.67 6.79
C PRO A 196 1.59 15.26 6.25
N TYR A 197 0.61 14.36 6.30
CA TYR A 197 0.83 12.97 5.93
C TYR A 197 -0.33 12.34 5.15
N CYS A 198 -0.04 11.37 4.28
CA CYS A 198 -1.08 10.65 3.53
C CYS A 198 -1.66 9.51 4.38
N GLY A 199 -2.88 9.69 4.89
CA GLY A 199 -3.48 8.77 5.85
C GLY A 199 -4.40 7.70 5.25
N GLY A 200 -4.37 6.49 5.83
CA GLY A 200 -5.56 5.64 6.05
C GLY A 200 -6.18 4.87 4.88
N CYS A 201 -5.75 5.05 3.63
CA CYS A 201 -6.27 4.29 2.49
C CYS A 201 -5.20 3.80 1.50
N GLY A 202 -3.93 4.03 1.82
CA GLY A 202 -2.80 3.77 0.94
C GLY A 202 -2.40 4.98 0.11
N PHE A 203 -1.27 4.83 -0.58
CA PHE A 203 -0.64 5.91 -1.35
C PHE A 203 0.09 5.35 -2.57
N LEU A 204 0.16 6.18 -3.61
CA LEU A 204 0.98 5.97 -4.80
C LEU A 204 2.34 6.65 -4.60
N LEU A 205 3.41 6.02 -5.05
CA LEU A 205 4.73 6.60 -5.02
C LEU A 205 5.57 6.21 -6.25
N SER A 206 6.45 7.10 -6.67
CA SER A 206 7.45 6.78 -7.71
C SER A 206 8.62 5.98 -7.15
N ARG A 207 9.36 5.34 -8.04
CA ARG A 207 10.66 4.71 -7.75
C ARG A 207 11.62 5.66 -7.04
N PHE A 208 11.79 6.87 -7.57
CA PHE A 208 12.66 7.89 -6.97
C PHE A 208 12.30 8.13 -5.51
N THR A 209 11.00 8.25 -5.23
CA THR A 209 10.48 8.51 -3.89
C THR A 209 10.68 7.29 -2.98
N ALA A 210 10.43 6.08 -3.47
CA ALA A 210 10.64 4.85 -2.71
C ALA A 210 12.11 4.67 -2.29
N ARG A 211 13.05 4.91 -3.21
CA ARG A 211 14.49 4.89 -2.92
C ARG A 211 14.88 5.94 -1.89
N THR A 212 14.33 7.14 -2.02
CA THR A 212 14.58 8.23 -1.09
C THR A 212 14.08 7.89 0.31
N ILE A 213 12.87 7.35 0.42
CA ILE A 213 12.31 6.85 1.69
C ILE A 213 13.21 5.77 2.28
N HIS A 214 13.62 4.77 1.50
CA HIS A 214 14.53 3.71 1.96
C HIS A 214 15.80 4.31 2.57
N ASN A 215 16.46 5.24 1.87
CA ASN A 215 17.70 5.87 2.32
C ASN A 215 17.50 6.69 3.60
N MET A 216 16.45 7.50 3.68
CA MET A 216 16.17 8.30 4.89
C MET A 216 15.80 7.44 6.08
N SER A 217 15.05 6.35 5.84
CA SER A 217 14.55 5.45 6.88
C SER A 217 15.65 4.88 7.77
N GLN A 218 16.87 4.68 7.23
CA GLN A 218 18.03 4.14 7.95
C GLN A 218 18.43 4.98 9.17
N SER A 219 18.08 6.27 9.18
CA SER A 219 18.50 7.24 10.20
C SER A 219 17.35 7.83 11.01
N ILE A 220 16.11 7.42 10.75
CA ILE A 220 14.90 7.90 11.44
C ILE A 220 14.37 6.77 12.32
N THR A 221 14.26 6.98 13.64
CA THR A 221 13.74 5.98 14.57
C THR A 221 12.33 5.51 14.18
N LEU A 222 12.08 4.19 14.24
CA LEU A 222 10.75 3.65 13.95
C LEU A 222 9.71 4.24 14.91
N MET A 223 8.54 4.55 14.36
CA MET A 223 7.35 4.95 15.10
C MET A 223 6.16 4.06 14.70
N PRO A 224 5.13 3.92 15.53
CA PRO A 224 4.08 2.92 15.28
C PRO A 224 3.05 3.33 14.21
N ILE A 225 3.02 4.60 13.81
CA ILE A 225 2.13 5.08 12.73
C ILE A 225 2.94 5.12 11.43
N VAL A 226 2.71 4.14 10.57
CA VAL A 226 3.47 3.98 9.31
C VAL A 226 3.31 5.18 8.37
N ASP A 227 2.11 5.74 8.24
CA ASP A 227 1.86 6.88 7.36
C ASP A 227 2.71 8.09 7.78
N VAL A 228 2.71 8.41 9.08
CA VAL A 228 3.53 9.49 9.64
C VAL A 228 5.02 9.20 9.49
N TYR A 229 5.46 7.95 9.70
CA TYR A 229 6.87 7.58 9.53
C TYR A 229 7.38 7.82 8.11
N ILE A 230 6.55 7.50 7.11
CA ILE A 230 6.89 7.70 5.70
C ILE A 230 7.01 9.20 5.40
N ASP A 231 6.08 10.02 5.90
CA ASP A 231 6.16 11.46 5.72
C ASP A 231 7.33 12.11 6.48
N MET A 232 7.74 11.59 7.64
CA MET A 232 9.02 11.99 8.28
C MET A 232 10.23 11.69 7.40
N CYS A 233 10.21 10.58 6.64
CA CYS A 233 11.25 10.27 5.67
C CYS A 233 11.26 11.26 4.50
N LEU A 234 10.09 11.66 4.01
CA LEU A 234 9.95 12.67 2.96
C LEU A 234 10.42 14.05 3.43
N GLU A 235 9.98 14.47 4.62
CA GLU A 235 10.36 15.74 5.24
C GLU A 235 11.88 15.85 5.41
N LYS A 236 12.53 14.78 5.90
CA LYS A 236 13.99 14.73 6.02
C LYS A 236 14.70 14.88 4.68
N ALA A 237 14.08 14.42 3.59
CA ALA A 237 14.59 14.58 2.23
C ALA A 237 14.20 15.90 1.56
N GLY A 238 13.44 16.78 2.25
CA GLY A 238 12.91 18.01 1.67
C GLY A 238 11.78 17.80 0.65
N LEU A 239 11.13 16.63 0.68
CA LEU A 239 10.02 16.25 -0.19
C LEU A 239 8.68 16.41 0.53
N LYS A 240 7.57 16.49 -0.22
CA LYS A 240 6.24 16.73 0.34
C LYS A 240 5.18 15.82 -0.29
N PRO A 241 4.23 15.31 0.49
CA PRO A 241 3.09 14.57 -0.05
C PRO A 241 2.14 15.48 -0.82
N GLU A 242 1.44 14.89 -1.79
CA GLU A 242 0.36 15.52 -2.55
C GLU A 242 -0.97 14.80 -2.32
N SER A 243 -2.07 15.57 -2.33
CA SER A 243 -3.42 15.01 -2.20
C SER A 243 -4.03 14.77 -3.58
N HIS A 244 -4.71 13.64 -3.75
CA HIS A 244 -5.49 13.37 -4.97
C HIS A 244 -6.96 13.14 -4.67
N ILE A 245 -7.85 13.82 -5.40
CA ILE A 245 -9.30 13.78 -5.17
C ILE A 245 -9.91 12.38 -5.31
N GLY A 246 -9.31 11.54 -6.16
CA GLY A 246 -9.69 10.13 -6.32
C GLY A 246 -9.23 9.20 -5.18
N VAL A 247 -8.60 9.70 -4.12
CA VAL A 247 -8.18 8.89 -2.97
C VAL A 247 -9.05 9.24 -1.77
N ARG A 248 -9.87 8.28 -1.31
CA ARG A 248 -10.89 8.49 -0.27
C ARG A 248 -10.67 7.57 0.94
N THR A 249 -10.53 8.19 2.11
CA THR A 249 -10.37 7.49 3.40
C THR A 249 -11.68 7.05 4.04
N THR A 250 -12.80 7.60 3.56
CA THR A 250 -14.16 7.29 3.99
C THR A 250 -15.00 6.80 2.81
N ALA A 251 -16.13 6.16 3.12
CA ALA A 251 -17.12 5.81 2.12
C ALA A 251 -17.54 7.03 1.29
N LEU A 252 -17.91 6.78 0.03
CA LEU A 252 -18.43 7.81 -0.86
C LEU A 252 -19.80 8.28 -0.39
N TYR A 253 -20.10 9.55 -0.61
CA TYR A 253 -21.44 10.09 -0.38
C TYR A 253 -22.40 9.51 -1.42
N ILE A 254 -23.40 8.76 -0.97
CA ILE A 254 -24.46 8.20 -1.81
C ILE A 254 -25.75 8.98 -1.51
N PRO A 255 -26.38 9.62 -2.52
CA PRO A 255 -27.49 10.56 -2.30
C PRO A 255 -28.74 9.95 -1.65
N SER A 256 -28.92 8.63 -1.73
CA SER A 256 -30.08 7.94 -1.16
C SER A 256 -29.76 6.50 -0.80
N GLN A 257 -30.29 6.04 0.34
CA GLN A 257 -30.23 4.63 0.74
C GLN A 257 -31.06 3.70 -0.15
N LYS A 258 -31.88 4.25 -1.05
CA LYS A 258 -32.69 3.48 -2.02
C LYS A 258 -31.92 3.10 -3.28
N VAL A 259 -30.72 3.64 -3.47
CA VAL A 259 -29.85 3.39 -4.63
C VAL A 259 -28.76 2.43 -4.21
N ASP A 260 -28.32 1.57 -5.13
CA ASP A 260 -27.22 0.65 -4.87
C ASP A 260 -25.94 1.43 -4.54
N SER A 261 -25.42 1.22 -3.32
CA SER A 261 -24.17 1.83 -2.84
C SER A 261 -22.93 1.35 -3.58
N PHE A 262 -23.06 0.26 -4.35
CA PHE A 262 -22.00 -0.34 -5.16
C PHE A 262 -22.16 -0.04 -6.65
N ASP A 263 -23.06 0.88 -7.03
CA ASP A 263 -23.20 1.30 -8.43
C ASP A 263 -21.82 1.74 -8.98
N PRO A 264 -21.34 1.11 -10.07
CA PRO A 264 -20.03 1.39 -10.64
C PRO A 264 -19.78 2.86 -10.99
N CYS A 265 -20.83 3.63 -11.27
CA CYS A 265 -20.74 5.04 -11.63
C CYS A 265 -20.09 5.88 -10.51
N TYR A 266 -20.35 5.56 -9.24
CA TYR A 266 -19.75 6.28 -8.11
C TYR A 266 -18.24 6.07 -8.01
N TYR A 267 -17.75 4.92 -8.47
CA TYR A 267 -16.35 4.51 -8.35
C TYR A 267 -15.56 4.73 -9.65
N ARG A 268 -16.22 5.17 -10.72
CA ARG A 268 -15.64 5.28 -12.07
C ARG A 268 -14.37 6.12 -12.11
N GLU A 269 -14.35 7.26 -11.43
CA GLU A 269 -13.22 8.21 -11.43
C GLU A 269 -12.34 8.10 -10.17
N ILE A 270 -12.61 7.10 -9.32
CA ILE A 270 -11.94 6.93 -8.04
C ILE A 270 -10.72 6.02 -8.21
N LEU A 271 -9.63 6.34 -7.50
CA LEU A 271 -8.43 5.51 -7.42
C LEU A 271 -8.52 4.53 -6.26
N LEU A 272 -8.87 5.02 -5.07
CA LEU A 272 -8.85 4.30 -3.81
C LEU A 272 -10.03 4.68 -2.91
N VAL A 273 -10.66 3.70 -2.28
CA VAL A 273 -11.68 3.92 -1.23
C VAL A 273 -11.52 2.91 -0.09
N HIS A 274 -11.46 3.40 1.13
CA HIS A 274 -11.58 2.60 2.35
C HIS A 274 -13.01 2.66 2.90
N ARG A 275 -13.65 1.56 3.34
CA ARG A 275 -13.22 0.14 3.45
C ARG A 275 -14.16 -0.76 2.66
N PHE A 276 -13.67 -1.90 2.18
CA PHE A 276 -14.45 -2.93 1.50
C PHE A 276 -14.24 -4.32 2.11
N LEU A 277 -15.33 -5.08 2.21
CA LEU A 277 -15.31 -6.50 2.53
C LEU A 277 -15.03 -7.35 1.28
N PRO A 278 -14.53 -8.59 1.42
CA PRO A 278 -14.15 -9.41 0.26
C PRO A 278 -15.29 -9.60 -0.76
N TYR A 279 -16.51 -9.89 -0.30
CA TYR A 279 -17.66 -10.04 -1.21
C TYR A 279 -17.97 -8.75 -1.97
N GLN A 280 -17.81 -7.57 -1.36
CA GLN A 280 -18.04 -6.28 -2.01
C GLN A 280 -17.02 -6.01 -3.12
N ILE A 281 -15.74 -6.36 -2.86
CA ILE A 281 -14.67 -6.28 -3.87
C ILE A 281 -14.96 -7.23 -5.03
N PHE A 282 -15.43 -8.44 -4.72
CA PHE A 282 -15.76 -9.45 -5.72
C PHE A 282 -16.93 -9.00 -6.61
N SER A 283 -18.03 -8.52 -6.03
CA SER A 283 -19.20 -8.04 -6.78
C SER A 283 -18.83 -6.91 -7.75
N TYR A 284 -17.94 -6.00 -7.38
CA TYR A 284 -17.51 -4.91 -8.27
C TYR A 284 -16.82 -5.40 -9.55
N LYS A 285 -16.08 -6.53 -9.48
CA LYS A 285 -15.43 -7.12 -10.65
C LYS A 285 -16.44 -7.50 -11.72
N ASP A 286 -17.55 -8.12 -11.31
CA ASP A 286 -18.59 -8.59 -12.22
C ASP A 286 -19.24 -7.40 -12.94
N PHE A 287 -19.38 -6.25 -12.26
CA PHE A 287 -19.89 -5.03 -12.88
C PHE A 287 -18.93 -4.39 -13.89
N LYS A 288 -17.61 -4.42 -13.67
CA LYS A 288 -16.63 -4.01 -14.70
C LYS A 288 -16.75 -4.87 -15.95
N PHE A 289 -16.98 -6.17 -15.78
CA PHE A 289 -17.19 -7.09 -16.90
C PHE A 289 -18.47 -6.76 -17.67
N LEU A 290 -19.58 -6.52 -16.97
CA LEU A 290 -20.87 -6.18 -17.57
C LEU A 290 -20.85 -4.83 -18.29
N THR A 291 -20.19 -3.81 -17.73
CA THR A 291 -20.08 -2.48 -18.36
C THR A 291 -19.23 -2.52 -19.63
N GLN A 292 -18.15 -3.32 -19.67
CA GLN A 292 -17.38 -3.56 -20.90
C GLN A 292 -18.21 -4.30 -21.97
N VAL A 293 -19.04 -5.27 -21.59
CA VAL A 293 -19.92 -5.99 -22.53
C VAL A 293 -20.97 -5.06 -23.12
N THR A 294 -21.54 -4.13 -22.34
CA THR A 294 -22.52 -3.16 -22.86
C THR A 294 -21.95 -2.17 -23.88
N HIS A 295 -20.64 -1.89 -23.86
CA HIS A 295 -20.00 -1.08 -24.91
C HIS A 295 -19.81 -1.83 -26.24
N PHE A 296 -19.92 -3.16 -26.26
CA PHE A 296 -19.86 -3.97 -27.49
C PHE A 296 -21.24 -4.26 -28.13
N THR A 297 -22.35 -3.83 -27.53
CA THR A 297 -23.72 -4.12 -28.02
C THR A 297 -24.47 -2.90 -28.56
N VAL A 298 -23.77 -1.84 -28.96
CA VAL A 298 -24.34 -0.75 -29.77
C VAL A 298 -23.62 -0.68 -31.12
N GLN A 299 -23.64 -1.79 -31.87
CA GLN A 299 -23.62 -1.71 -33.33
C GLN A 299 -25.06 -1.89 -33.80
N THR A 300 -25.64 -0.78 -34.21
CA THR A 300 -26.96 -0.64 -34.81
C THR A 300 -27.20 -1.67 -35.92
N ARG A 301 -28.09 -2.64 -35.69
CA ARG A 301 -28.84 -3.27 -36.78
C ARG A 301 -30.03 -2.36 -37.11
N THR A 302 -29.85 -1.49 -38.08
CA THR A 302 -30.96 -0.86 -38.79
C THR A 302 -31.65 -1.96 -39.61
N TYR A 303 -32.85 -2.37 -39.19
CA TYR A 303 -33.76 -3.12 -40.05
C TYR A 303 -34.45 -2.12 -40.97
N SER A 304 -34.21 -2.22 -42.28
CA SER A 304 -35.03 -1.56 -43.28
C SER A 304 -36.39 -2.26 -43.33
N VAL A 305 -37.45 -1.49 -43.11
CA VAL A 305 -38.82 -1.92 -43.37
C VAL A 305 -39.10 -1.49 -44.81
N ASP A 306 -38.89 -2.40 -45.76
CA ASP A 306 -39.41 -2.23 -47.11
C ASP A 306 -40.91 -2.57 -47.10
N ARG A 307 -41.72 -1.53 -47.28
CA ARG A 307 -43.10 -1.67 -47.75
C ARG A 307 -43.06 -2.20 -49.18
N TRP A 308 -43.79 -3.27 -49.45
CA TRP A 308 -44.76 -3.41 -50.56
C TRP A 308 -45.73 -4.54 -50.21
#